data_AF-A0A1B3B7K5-F1
#
_entry.id   AF-A0A1B3B7K5-F1
#
_cell.length_a   1.000
_cell.length_b   1.000
_cell.length_c   1.000
_cell.angle_alpha   90.00
_cell.angle_beta   90.00
_cell.angle_gamma   90.00
#
_symmetry.space_group_name_H-M   'P 1'
#
loop_
_entity.id
_entity.type
_entity.pdbx_description
1 polymer ?
#
loop_
_entity_poly.entity_id
_entity_poly.type
_entity_poly.pdbx_seq_one_letter_code
_entity_poly.pdbx_strand_id
1 'polypeptide(L)'
;MIEGCYTDLLALVEDKSTKIIFMKLPVEVCISSAKAWPWEPHKYESKQAQDENLEMLIGWIGQYTEREDTFSYSYYQKFYDNFSGQKRVVTRNQNYI
;
A
#
# COMPACT_ATOMS: atom_id res chain seq x y z
N MET A 1 9.20 -11.68 -7.90
CA MET A 1 8.85 -10.81 -6.76
C MET A 1 7.43 -10.33 -7.00
N ILE A 2 6.55 -10.37 -6.00
CA ILE A 2 5.16 -9.89 -6.10
C ILE A 2 5.04 -8.68 -5.17
N GLU A 3 4.48 -7.57 -5.65
CA GLU A 3 4.30 -6.32 -4.90
C GLU A 3 2.91 -5.73 -5.13
N GLY A 4 2.46 -4.85 -4.22
CA GLY A 4 1.17 -4.13 -4.35
C GLY A 4 -0.05 -5.04 -4.51
N CYS A 5 -0.01 -6.24 -3.93
CA CYS A 5 -0.96 -7.32 -4.24
C CYS A 5 -2.05 -7.48 -3.18
N TYR A 6 -3.21 -7.95 -3.63
CA TYR A 6 -4.39 -8.24 -2.84
C TYR A 6 -4.19 -9.53 -2.01
N THR A 7 -4.66 -9.55 -0.78
CA THR A 7 -4.42 -10.69 0.15
C THR A 7 -5.07 -11.99 -0.29
N ASP A 8 -6.18 -11.94 -1.03
CA ASP A 8 -6.82 -13.10 -1.65
C ASP A 8 -5.95 -13.74 -2.72
N LEU A 9 -5.25 -12.94 -3.53
CA LEU A 9 -4.27 -13.43 -4.51
C LEU A 9 -3.00 -13.94 -3.82
N LEU A 10 -2.55 -13.28 -2.75
CA LEU A 10 -1.38 -13.74 -1.98
C LEU A 10 -1.62 -15.11 -1.35
N ALA A 11 -2.85 -15.39 -0.89
CA ALA A 11 -3.21 -16.69 -0.33
C ALA A 11 -3.06 -17.84 -1.34
N LEU A 12 -3.17 -17.58 -2.65
CA LEU A 12 -2.99 -18.61 -3.69
C LEU A 12 -1.54 -19.07 -3.86
N VAL A 13 -0.58 -18.29 -3.36
CA VAL A 13 0.86 -18.48 -3.59
C VAL A 13 1.69 -18.41 -2.31
N GLU A 14 1.03 -18.38 -1.14
CA GLU A 14 1.70 -18.23 0.15
C GLU A 14 2.65 -19.41 0.43
N ASP A 15 2.27 -20.62 0.03
CA ASP A 15 3.04 -21.86 0.21
C ASP A 15 4.30 -21.89 -0.68
N LYS A 16 4.34 -21.06 -1.73
CA LYS A 16 5.51 -20.88 -2.59
C LYS A 16 6.42 -19.75 -2.13
N SER A 17 6.01 -18.99 -1.11
CA SER A 17 6.72 -17.80 -0.65
C SER A 17 7.60 -18.13 0.56
N THR A 18 8.88 -17.74 0.50
CA THR A 18 9.81 -17.93 1.62
C THR A 18 9.86 -16.72 2.56
N LYS A 19 9.48 -15.54 2.06
CA LYS A 19 9.57 -14.28 2.78
C LYS A 19 8.47 -13.29 2.36
N ILE A 20 7.96 -12.54 3.35
CA ILE A 20 7.08 -11.38 3.12
C ILE A 20 7.65 -10.14 3.78
N ILE A 21 7.33 -8.99 3.20
CA ILE A 21 7.60 -7.67 3.77
C ILE A 21 6.29 -6.90 3.80
N PHE A 22 5.84 -6.53 5.00
CA PHE A 22 4.65 -5.69 5.16
C PHE A 22 5.06 -4.22 5.30
N MET A 23 4.78 -3.43 4.27
CA MET A 23 4.97 -1.98 4.25
C MET A 23 3.82 -1.29 5.01
N LYS A 24 4.00 -1.11 6.31
CA LYS A 24 3.03 -0.52 7.24
C LYS A 24 3.45 0.91 7.60
N LEU A 25 3.54 1.77 6.59
CA LEU A 25 3.82 3.20 6.80
C LEU A 25 2.63 3.89 7.51
N PRO A 26 2.87 4.93 8.31
CA PRO A 26 1.79 5.76 8.84
C PRO A 26 0.95 6.35 7.70
N VAL A 27 -0.37 6.38 7.88
CA VAL A 27 -1.33 6.88 6.89
C VAL A 27 -1.01 8.32 6.49
N GLU A 28 -0.59 9.13 7.47
CA GLU A 28 -0.23 10.54 7.30
C GLU A 28 0.98 10.70 6.37
N VAL A 29 1.95 9.78 6.46
CA VAL A 29 3.12 9.77 5.55
C VAL A 29 2.67 9.45 4.13
N CYS A 30 1.80 8.46 3.95
CA CYS A 30 1.25 8.11 2.63
C CYS A 30 0.44 9.27 2.01
N ILE A 31 -0.38 9.94 2.80
CA ILE A 31 -1.13 11.14 2.37
C ILE A 31 -0.17 12.26 1.97
N SER A 32 0.89 12.49 2.75
CA SER A 32 1.92 13.50 2.42
C SER A 32 2.61 13.16 1.10
N SER A 33 2.96 11.90 0.88
CA SER A 33 3.55 11.44 -0.40
C SER A 33 2.60 11.63 -1.58
N ALA A 34 1.31 11.34 -1.42
CA ALA A 34 0.32 11.57 -2.48
C ALA A 34 0.19 13.05 -2.86
N LYS A 35 0.23 13.97 -1.88
CA LYS A 35 0.21 15.43 -2.11
C LYS A 35 1.46 15.93 -2.81
N ALA A 36 2.61 15.32 -2.55
CA ALA A 36 3.89 15.69 -3.15
C ALA A 36 4.12 15.05 -4.53
N TRP A 37 3.20 14.22 -5.02
CA TRP A 37 3.39 13.47 -6.25
C TRP A 37 3.49 14.40 -7.47
N PRO A 38 4.55 14.28 -8.30
CA PRO A 38 4.65 15.04 -9.53
C PRO A 38 3.49 14.78 -10.48
N TRP A 39 3.31 15.66 -11.46
CA TRP A 39 2.36 15.42 -12.54
C TRP A 39 2.72 14.12 -13.30
N GLU A 40 1.74 13.26 -13.50
CA GLU A 40 1.84 12.01 -14.26
C GLU A 40 1.25 12.20 -15.67
N PRO A 41 2.02 12.67 -16.67
CA PRO A 41 1.49 13.00 -18.01
C PRO A 41 0.97 11.78 -18.78
N HIS A 42 1.34 10.57 -18.35
CA HIS A 42 0.85 9.32 -18.94
C HIS A 42 -0.52 8.90 -18.37
N LYS A 43 -1.00 9.56 -17.30
CA LYS A 43 -2.25 9.24 -16.60
C LYS A 43 -3.25 10.39 -16.63
N TYR A 44 -2.77 11.63 -16.62
CA TYR A 44 -3.60 12.83 -16.60
C TYR A 44 -3.14 13.82 -17.66
N GLU A 45 -4.09 14.43 -18.37
CA GLU A 45 -3.83 15.43 -19.42
C GLU A 45 -3.16 16.70 -18.90
N SER A 46 -3.32 17.01 -17.60
CA SER A 46 -2.68 18.15 -16.94
C SER A 46 -2.50 17.91 -15.44
N LYS A 47 -1.66 18.72 -14.78
CA LYS A 47 -1.51 18.72 -13.32
C LYS A 47 -2.85 19.04 -12.62
N GLN A 48 -3.65 19.93 -13.18
CA GLN A 48 -4.97 20.26 -12.64
C GLN A 48 -5.89 19.03 -12.64
N ALA A 49 -5.93 18.26 -13.72
CA ALA A 49 -6.74 17.04 -13.80
C ALA A 49 -6.28 15.97 -12.79
N GLN A 50 -4.98 15.90 -12.49
CA GLN A 50 -4.48 15.06 -11.40
C GLN A 50 -4.93 15.56 -10.02
N ASP A 51 -4.89 16.87 -9.81
CA ASP A 51 -5.27 17.48 -8.52
C ASP A 51 -6.76 17.37 -8.23
N GLU A 52 -7.62 17.38 -9.26
CA GLU A 52 -9.06 17.11 -9.12
C GLU A 52 -9.34 15.69 -8.58
N ASN A 53 -8.43 14.74 -8.82
CA ASN A 53 -8.53 13.38 -8.28
C ASN A 53 -7.87 13.21 -6.89
N LEU A 54 -7.11 14.21 -6.43
CA LEU A 54 -6.28 14.10 -5.22
C LEU A 54 -7.13 13.97 -3.95
N GLU A 55 -8.25 14.68 -3.86
CA GLU A 55 -9.14 14.61 -2.69
C GLU A 55 -9.69 13.20 -2.49
N MET A 56 -10.19 12.57 -3.57
CA MET A 56 -10.67 11.19 -3.55
C MET A 56 -9.55 10.24 -3.12
N LEU A 57 -8.35 10.39 -3.69
CA LEU A 57 -7.20 9.55 -3.36
C LEU A 57 -6.81 9.67 -1.88
N ILE A 58 -6.77 10.89 -1.32
CA ILE A 58 -6.46 11.11 0.10
C ILE A 58 -7.53 10.49 0.99
N GLY A 59 -8.81 10.64 0.65
CA GLY A 59 -9.90 10.00 1.38
C GLY A 59 -9.75 8.48 1.39
N TRP A 60 -9.46 7.89 0.23
CA TRP A 60 -9.21 6.45 0.10
C TRP A 60 -7.96 6.01 0.89
N ILE A 61 -6.86 6.77 0.89
CA ILE A 61 -5.70 6.43 1.74
C ILE A 61 -6.07 6.52 3.23
N GLY A 62 -6.81 7.56 3.62
CA GLY A 62 -7.22 7.81 5.01
C GLY A 62 -8.06 6.68 5.61
N GLN A 63 -8.90 6.05 4.80
CA GLN A 63 -9.77 4.93 5.22
C GLN A 63 -9.03 3.58 5.31
N TYR A 64 -7.72 3.51 5.03
CA TYR A 64 -6.97 2.24 4.96
C TYR A 64 -7.12 1.35 6.20
N THR A 65 -7.19 1.96 7.39
CA THR A 65 -7.33 1.24 8.66
C THR A 65 -8.77 0.84 9.00
N GLU A 66 -9.75 1.38 8.28
CA GLU A 66 -11.18 1.21 8.53
C GLU A 66 -11.85 0.27 7.53
N ARG A 67 -11.35 0.22 6.28
CA ARG A 67 -11.90 -0.68 5.26
C ARG A 67 -11.70 -2.15 5.62
N GLU A 68 -12.57 -2.99 5.07
CA GLU A 68 -12.56 -4.45 5.25
C GLU A 68 -12.51 -5.20 3.90
N ASP A 69 -11.76 -4.65 2.96
CA ASP A 69 -11.50 -5.26 1.64
C ASP A 69 -10.15 -6.02 1.62
N THR A 70 -9.89 -6.74 0.54
CA THR A 70 -8.70 -7.62 0.41
C THR A 70 -7.36 -6.87 0.34
N PHE A 71 -7.39 -5.54 0.33
CA PHE A 71 -6.22 -4.66 0.34
C PHE A 71 -6.29 -3.63 1.49
N SER A 72 -7.05 -3.93 2.54
CA SER A 72 -7.12 -3.12 3.75
C SER A 72 -6.12 -3.57 4.81
N TYR A 73 -5.93 -2.70 5.81
CA TYR A 73 -5.04 -2.98 6.93
C TYR A 73 -5.36 -4.29 7.65
N SER A 74 -6.64 -4.53 7.95
CA SER A 74 -7.06 -5.71 8.73
C SER A 74 -6.75 -7.01 8.01
N TYR A 75 -6.92 -7.04 6.68
CA TYR A 75 -6.60 -8.20 5.85
C TYR A 75 -5.09 -8.42 5.72
N TYR A 76 -4.31 -7.35 5.46
CA TYR A 76 -2.85 -7.48 5.43
C TYR A 76 -2.27 -7.91 6.78
N GLN A 77 -2.80 -7.37 7.88
CA GLN A 77 -2.40 -7.75 9.23
C GLN A 77 -2.69 -9.22 9.50
N LYS A 78 -3.90 -9.70 9.15
CA LYS A 78 -4.28 -11.12 9.27
C LYS A 78 -3.38 -12.04 8.44
N PHE A 79 -3.10 -11.68 7.18
CA PHE A 79 -2.19 -12.44 6.32
C PHE A 79 -0.77 -12.49 6.92
N TYR A 80 -0.25 -11.35 7.37
CA TYR A 80 1.06 -11.26 8.02
C TYR A 80 1.15 -12.12 9.28
N ASP A 81 0.11 -12.10 10.12
CA ASP A 81 0.08 -12.84 11.38
C ASP A 81 0.09 -14.36 11.13
N ASN A 82 -0.62 -14.82 10.09
CA ASN A 82 -0.72 -16.23 9.71
C ASN A 82 0.46 -16.75 8.86
N PHE A 83 1.24 -15.86 8.24
CA PHE A 83 2.36 -16.29 7.40
C PHE A 83 3.44 -17.00 8.22
N SER A 84 3.81 -18.21 7.78
CA SER A 84 4.73 -19.11 8.48
C SER A 84 6.19 -18.98 8.06
N GLY A 85 6.47 -18.33 6.92
CA GLY A 85 7.83 -18.06 6.45
C GLY A 85 8.47 -16.84 7.13
N GLN A 86 9.58 -16.37 6.57
CA GLN A 86 10.25 -15.18 7.10
C GLN A 86 9.37 -13.94 6.92
N LYS A 87 9.17 -13.14 7.97
CA LYS A 87 8.34 -11.93 7.89
C LYS A 87 8.99 -10.74 8.56
N ARG A 88 8.80 -9.56 7.95
CA ARG A 88 9.28 -8.28 8.46
C ARG A 88 8.24 -7.20 8.22
N VAL A 89 8.07 -6.31 9.20
CA VAL A 89 7.32 -5.05 9.02
C VAL A 89 8.30 -3.91 8.76
N VAL A 90 7.93 -3.03 7.84
CA VAL A 90 8.61 -1.76 7.58
C VAL A 90 7.64 -0.62 7.85
N THR A 91 7.97 0.24 8.81
CA THR A 91 7.09 1.34 9.27
C THR A 91 7.61 2.72 8.88
N ARG A 92 8.74 2.80 8.17
CA ARG A 92 9.30 4.04 7.65
C ARG A 92 10.09 3.77 6.37
N ASN A 93 10.15 4.77 5.50
CA ASN A 93 11.04 4.75 4.34
C ASN A 93 12.49 4.61 4.82
N GLN A 94 13.26 3.77 4.14
CA GLN A 94 14.70 3.62 4.37
C GLN A 94 15.41 4.27 3.19
N ASN A 95 16.08 5.39 3.46
CA ASN A 95 16.98 5.98 2.48
C ASN A 95 18.30 5.21 2.57
N TYR A 96 18.64 4.48 1.53
CA TYR A 96 19.99 3.97 1.35
C TYR A 96 20.79 5.11 0.71
N ILE A 97 21.72 5.67 1.48
CA ILE A 97 22.77 6.58 0.99
C ILE A 97 23.89 5.71 0.44
#